data_AF-A0A2E3PEU3-F1
#
_entry.id   AF-A0A2E3PEU3-F1
#
_cell.length_a   1.000
_cell.length_b   1.000
_cell.length_c   1.000
_cell.angle_alpha   90.00
_cell.angle_beta   90.00
_cell.angle_gamma   90.00
#
_symmetry.space_group_name_H-M   'P 1'
#
loop_
_entity.id
_entity.type
_entity.pdbx_description
1 polymer ?
#
loop_
_entity_poly.entity_id
_entity_poly.type
_entity_poly.pdbx_seq_one_letter_code
_entity_poly.pdbx_strand_id
1 'polypeptide(L)'
;MANHLLQVLGVEKPILSAPMAAAAGPELVAAVYNSGGYGVIPLWTKPAAEVAAGIAESRDLTDQNFAINLNLSFSYKDQLEACIDHGVHAVSLFWGNDPKAIARAKAGGLVVLMRVGCAEEARSAADAVPM
;
A
#
# COMPACT_ATOMS: atom_id res chain seq x y z
N MET A 1 11.99 -16.91 -16.13
CA MET A 1 10.83 -16.00 -16.19
C MET A 1 10.94 -15.07 -15.00
N ALA A 2 10.96 -13.75 -15.19
CA ALA A 2 10.98 -12.82 -14.06
C ALA A 2 9.61 -12.88 -13.35
N ASN A 3 9.61 -12.94 -12.03
CA ASN A 3 8.38 -13.00 -11.23
C ASN A 3 7.61 -11.67 -11.38
N HIS A 4 6.36 -11.72 -11.86
CA HIS A 4 5.55 -10.54 -12.11
C HIS A 4 5.36 -9.67 -10.86
N LEU A 5 5.27 -10.28 -9.67
CA LEU A 5 5.18 -9.54 -8.40
C LEU A 5 6.41 -8.67 -8.16
N LEU A 6 7.61 -9.20 -8.46
CA LEU A 6 8.87 -8.46 -8.29
C LEU A 6 8.94 -7.26 -9.23
N GLN A 7 8.44 -7.42 -10.47
CA GLN A 7 8.38 -6.33 -11.44
C GLN A 7 7.40 -5.22 -11.01
N VAL A 8 6.22 -5.61 -10.52
CA VAL A 8 5.19 -4.68 -10.06
C VAL A 8 5.64 -3.93 -8.80
N LEU A 9 6.35 -4.59 -7.89
CA LEU A 9 6.80 -3.99 -6.64
C LEU A 9 8.17 -3.30 -6.72
N GLY A 10 8.96 -3.61 -7.74
CA GLY A 10 10.33 -3.11 -7.88
C GLY A 10 11.29 -3.66 -6.82
N VAL A 11 11.18 -4.95 -6.46
CA VAL A 11 12.00 -5.58 -5.41
C VAL A 11 12.64 -6.88 -5.87
N GLU A 12 13.67 -7.33 -5.16
CA GLU A 12 14.44 -8.53 -5.52
C GLU A 12 13.85 -9.82 -4.95
N LYS A 13 13.19 -9.73 -3.80
CA LYS A 13 12.64 -10.88 -3.05
C LYS A 13 11.13 -10.74 -2.93
N PRO A 14 10.37 -11.84 -3.11
CA PRO A 14 8.90 -11.81 -3.05
C PRO A 14 8.42 -11.85 -1.60
N ILE A 15 8.97 -10.97 -0.76
CA ILE A 15 8.72 -10.90 0.68
C ILE A 15 8.24 -9.49 1.00
N LEU A 16 7.02 -9.39 1.51
CA LEU A 16 6.41 -8.14 1.96
C LEU A 16 6.36 -8.15 3.49
N SER A 17 6.69 -7.03 4.15
CA SER A 17 6.44 -6.90 5.59
C SER A 17 4.95 -6.71 5.85
N ALA A 18 4.42 -7.44 6.82
CA ALA A 18 3.02 -7.29 7.22
C ALA A 18 2.83 -5.92 7.89
N PRO A 19 1.78 -5.14 7.52
CA PRO A 19 1.51 -3.85 8.12
C PRO A 19 0.90 -4.01 9.53
N MET A 20 1.77 -4.22 10.51
CA MET A 20 1.40 -4.37 11.92
C MET A 20 1.44 -3.02 12.61
N ALA A 21 0.27 -2.49 12.99
CA ALA A 21 0.18 -1.23 13.73
C ALA A 21 1.08 -1.27 14.98
N ALA A 22 1.71 -0.14 15.30
CA ALA A 22 2.72 0.03 16.36
C ALA A 22 4.04 -0.75 16.19
N ALA A 23 4.19 -1.61 15.18
CA ALA A 23 5.43 -2.37 14.93
C ALA A 23 6.08 -2.08 13.58
N ALA A 24 5.29 -1.78 12.54
CA ALA A 24 5.75 -1.59 11.17
C ALA A 24 5.93 -0.10 10.80
N GLY A 25 6.84 0.57 11.50
CA GLY A 25 7.22 1.96 11.24
C GLY A 25 8.18 2.15 10.05
N PRO A 26 8.52 3.41 9.71
CA PRO A 26 9.43 3.76 8.63
C PRO A 26 10.78 3.02 8.66
N GLU A 27 11.39 2.84 9.84
CA GLU A 27 12.69 2.18 9.99
C GLU A 27 12.63 0.69 9.63
N LEU A 28 11.53 0.01 10.00
CA LEU A 28 11.34 -1.39 9.63
C LEU A 28 11.17 -1.52 8.11
N VAL A 29 10.42 -0.61 7.49
CA VAL A 29 10.20 -0.61 6.04
C VAL A 29 11.50 -0.36 5.29
N ALA A 30 12.32 0.60 5.73
CA ALA A 30 13.65 0.82 5.17
C ALA A 30 14.56 -0.42 5.31
N ALA A 31 14.57 -1.08 6.47
CA ALA A 31 15.37 -2.29 6.70
C ALA A 31 14.92 -3.49 5.84
N VAL A 32 13.60 -3.69 5.69
CA VAL A 32 13.03 -4.74 4.83
C VAL A 32 13.42 -4.51 3.38
N TYR A 33 13.33 -3.26 2.93
CA TYR A 33 13.73 -2.91 1.58
C TYR A 33 15.23 -3.12 1.36
N ASN A 34 16.10 -2.63 2.25
CA ASN A 34 17.55 -2.82 2.14
C ASN A 34 17.96 -4.31 2.12
N SER A 35 17.07 -5.19 2.57
CA SER A 35 17.22 -6.64 2.51
C SER A 35 16.67 -7.26 1.21
N GLY A 36 16.17 -6.45 0.27
CA GLY A 36 15.58 -6.84 -1.02
C GLY A 36 14.07 -7.12 -0.99
N GLY A 37 13.38 -6.85 0.12
CA GLY A 37 11.93 -7.04 0.26
C GLY A 37 11.13 -5.76 0.01
N TYR A 38 9.81 -5.81 0.26
CA TYR A 38 8.91 -4.66 0.08
C TYR A 38 8.20 -4.29 1.39
N GLY A 39 8.25 -3.02 1.77
CA GLY A 39 7.67 -2.56 3.04
C GLY A 39 6.24 -2.03 2.91
N VAL A 40 5.43 -2.26 3.95
CA VAL A 40 4.07 -1.72 4.06
C VAL A 40 3.87 -1.03 5.40
N ILE A 41 3.50 0.26 5.39
CA ILE A 41 3.37 1.11 6.58
C ILE A 41 1.89 1.26 6.97
N PRO A 42 1.46 0.87 8.17
CA PRO A 42 0.09 1.03 8.64
C PRO A 42 -0.17 2.45 9.14
N LEU A 43 -0.84 3.26 8.32
CA LEU A 43 -1.28 4.62 8.69
C LEU A 43 -2.82 4.73 8.75
N TRP A 44 -3.53 3.61 8.75
CA TRP A 44 -5.00 3.57 8.71
C TRP A 44 -5.71 4.24 9.90
N THR A 45 -5.04 4.42 11.04
CA THR A 45 -5.58 5.16 12.20
C THR A 45 -5.29 6.66 12.14
N LYS A 46 -4.52 7.12 11.15
CA LYS A 46 -4.02 8.48 11.08
C LYS A 46 -4.91 9.37 10.21
N PRO A 47 -5.06 10.67 10.55
CA PRO A 47 -5.65 11.64 9.63
C PRO A 47 -4.76 11.85 8.40
N ALA A 48 -5.33 12.35 7.30
CA ALA A 48 -4.63 12.54 6.03
C ALA A 48 -3.33 13.37 6.16
N ALA A 49 -3.32 14.39 7.02
CA ALA A 49 -2.12 15.20 7.28
C ALA A 49 -0.98 14.38 7.92
N GLU A 50 -1.29 13.44 8.81
CA GLU A 50 -0.31 12.53 9.41
C GLU A 50 0.11 11.43 8.43
N VAL A 51 -0.75 11.05 7.47
CA VAL A 51 -0.36 10.15 6.36
C VAL A 51 0.73 10.80 5.51
N ALA A 52 0.54 12.07 5.13
CA ALA A 52 1.54 12.84 4.39
C ALA A 52 2.87 12.93 5.15
N ALA A 53 2.82 13.23 6.45
CA ALA A 53 4.00 13.28 7.30
C ALA A 53 4.73 11.93 7.36
N GLY A 54 3.99 10.81 7.53
CA GLY A 54 4.58 9.47 7.54
C GLY A 54 5.21 9.08 6.19
N ILE A 55 4.63 9.51 5.07
CA ILE A 55 5.24 9.31 3.73
C ILE A 55 6.56 10.08 3.62
N ALA A 56 6.60 11.33 4.08
CA ALA A 56 7.81 12.15 4.07
C ALA A 56 8.92 11.53 4.95
N GLU A 57 8.60 11.17 6.19
CA GLU A 57 9.52 10.51 7.12
C GLU A 57 10.09 9.22 6.53
N SER A 58 9.27 8.43 5.83
CA SER A 58 9.72 7.21 5.17
C SER A 58 10.70 7.48 4.04
N ARG A 59 10.48 8.55 3.28
CA ARG A 59 11.37 8.96 2.18
C ARG A 59 12.70 9.51 2.68
N ASP A 60 12.73 10.15 3.85
CA ASP A 60 13.97 10.60 4.47
C ASP A 60 14.89 9.43 4.86
N LEU A 61 14.33 8.24 5.05
CA LEU A 61 15.07 7.02 5.40
C LEU A 61 15.41 6.14 4.20
N THR A 62 14.70 6.30 3.07
CA THR A 62 14.90 5.47 1.88
C THR A 62 14.35 6.09 0.60
N ASP A 63 15.09 6.01 -0.50
CA ASP A 63 14.65 6.40 -1.85
C ASP A 63 13.75 5.34 -2.52
N GLN A 64 13.24 4.38 -1.75
CA GLN A 64 12.74 3.12 -2.28
C GLN A 64 11.21 3.05 -2.16
N ASN A 65 10.60 2.20 -3.00
CA ASN A 65 9.16 2.07 -3.05
C ASN A 65 8.60 1.37 -1.80
N PHE A 66 7.46 1.86 -1.30
CA PHE A 66 6.71 1.26 -0.19
C PHE A 66 5.22 1.45 -0.38
N ALA A 67 4.41 0.70 0.39
CA ALA A 67 2.96 0.85 0.41
C ALA A 67 2.47 1.53 1.71
N ILE A 68 1.39 2.29 1.61
CA ILE A 68 0.60 2.71 2.79
C ILE A 68 -0.60 1.77 2.96
N ASN A 69 -0.77 1.24 4.17
CA ASN A 69 -1.90 0.39 4.52
C ASN A 69 -3.07 1.20 5.08
N LEU A 70 -4.22 1.07 4.43
CA LEU A 70 -5.47 1.77 4.72
C LEU A 70 -6.61 0.77 5.01
N ASN A 71 -7.36 1.05 6.07
CA ASN A 71 -8.47 0.21 6.51
C ASN A 71 -9.79 0.74 5.92
N LEU A 72 -10.45 -0.07 5.09
CA LEU A 72 -11.68 0.36 4.41
C LEU A 72 -12.90 0.43 5.32
N SER A 73 -12.84 -0.16 6.52
CA SER A 73 -13.88 -0.02 7.55
C SER A 73 -13.85 1.33 8.29
N PHE A 74 -12.83 2.16 8.05
CA PHE A 74 -12.66 3.49 8.66
C PHE A 74 -12.77 4.60 7.62
N SER A 75 -12.65 5.86 8.03
CA SER A 75 -12.46 6.96 7.08
C SER A 75 -11.11 6.78 6.39
N TYR A 76 -11.13 6.49 5.09
CA TYR A 76 -9.94 6.20 4.29
C TYR A 76 -9.77 7.12 3.06
N LYS A 77 -10.83 7.86 2.67
CA LYS A 77 -10.86 8.58 1.39
C LYS A 77 -9.83 9.69 1.33
N ASP A 78 -9.78 10.55 2.35
CA ASP A 78 -8.81 11.65 2.41
C ASP A 78 -7.37 11.11 2.54
N GLN A 79 -7.19 9.98 3.22
CA GLN A 79 -5.89 9.30 3.30
C GLN A 79 -5.46 8.73 1.95
N LEU A 80 -6.41 8.18 1.18
CA LEU A 80 -6.15 7.72 -0.19
C LEU A 80 -5.76 8.88 -1.10
N GLU A 81 -6.47 10.01 -1.03
CA GLU A 81 -6.10 11.22 -1.78
C GLU A 81 -4.70 11.71 -1.37
N ALA A 82 -4.38 11.73 -0.07
CA ALA A 82 -3.02 12.07 0.38
C ALA A 82 -1.95 11.13 -0.19
N CYS A 83 -2.21 9.82 -0.26
CA CYS A 83 -1.31 8.85 -0.90
C CYS A 83 -1.10 9.16 -2.39
N ILE A 84 -2.16 9.58 -3.09
CA ILE A 84 -2.13 9.94 -4.51
C ILE A 84 -1.34 11.22 -4.73
N ASP A 85 -1.66 12.28 -3.98
CA ASP A 85 -1.01 13.60 -4.10
C ASP A 85 0.49 13.53 -3.81
N HIS A 86 0.90 12.64 -2.90
CA HIS A 86 2.31 12.43 -2.57
C HIS A 86 2.99 11.39 -3.46
N GLY A 87 2.27 10.74 -4.37
CA GLY A 87 2.81 9.76 -5.32
C GLY A 87 3.45 8.56 -4.62
N VAL A 88 2.80 7.98 -3.62
CA VAL A 88 3.29 6.72 -3.05
C VAL A 88 3.18 5.60 -4.08
N HIS A 89 4.11 4.65 -4.03
CA HIS A 89 4.15 3.57 -5.02
C HIS A 89 2.88 2.69 -4.98
N ALA A 90 2.39 2.37 -3.78
CA ALA A 90 1.22 1.51 -3.64
C ALA A 90 0.37 1.82 -2.40
N VAL A 91 -0.88 1.35 -2.43
CA VAL A 91 -1.73 1.23 -1.24
C VAL A 91 -2.06 -0.23 -0.96
N SER A 92 -2.05 -0.58 0.32
CA SER A 92 -2.54 -1.87 0.83
C SER A 92 -3.90 -1.68 1.48
N LEU A 93 -4.95 -2.25 0.91
CA LEU A 93 -6.31 -2.11 1.38
C LEU A 93 -6.74 -3.36 2.14
N PHE A 94 -7.45 -3.21 3.27
CA PHE A 94 -7.93 -4.34 4.06
C PHE A 94 -9.21 -4.02 4.83
N TRP A 95 -9.84 -5.09 5.35
CA TRP A 95 -11.08 -5.04 6.14
C TRP A 95 -12.19 -4.28 5.43
N GLY A 96 -12.59 -4.84 4.29
CA GLY A 96 -13.59 -4.32 3.38
C GLY A 96 -13.20 -4.61 1.95
N ASN A 97 -14.16 -4.48 1.04
CA ASN A 97 -13.94 -4.55 -0.40
C ASN A 97 -14.72 -3.41 -1.05
N ASP A 98 -14.02 -2.35 -1.43
CA ASP A 98 -14.61 -1.20 -2.12
C ASP A 98 -13.98 -1.06 -3.52
N PRO A 99 -14.68 -1.53 -4.58
CA PRO A 99 -14.22 -1.38 -5.95
C PRO A 99 -13.94 0.08 -6.34
N LYS A 100 -14.62 1.06 -5.74
CA LYS A 100 -14.39 2.48 -6.02
C LYS A 100 -13.05 2.95 -5.44
N ALA A 101 -12.66 2.44 -4.27
CA ALA A 101 -11.34 2.72 -3.70
C ALA A 101 -10.22 2.15 -4.57
N ILE A 102 -10.40 0.91 -5.07
CA ILE A 102 -9.44 0.27 -6.00
C ILE A 102 -9.33 1.08 -7.29
N ALA A 103 -10.46 1.42 -7.91
CA ALA A 103 -10.48 2.19 -9.15
C ALA A 103 -9.86 3.58 -8.96
N ARG A 104 -10.17 4.27 -7.85
CA ARG A 104 -9.61 5.59 -7.55
C ARG A 104 -8.10 5.56 -7.35
N ALA A 105 -7.60 4.58 -6.58
CA ALA A 105 -6.17 4.38 -6.35
C ALA A 105 -5.42 4.15 -7.67
N LYS A 106 -5.92 3.26 -8.52
CA LYS A 106 -5.33 2.98 -9.83
C LYS A 106 -5.39 4.17 -10.78
N ALA A 107 -6.50 4.90 -10.80
CA ALA A 107 -6.60 6.14 -11.58
C ALA A 107 -5.62 7.22 -11.10
N GLY A 108 -5.20 7.18 -9.84
CA GLY A 108 -4.12 8.01 -9.29
C GLY A 108 -2.70 7.51 -9.62
N GLY A 109 -2.55 6.38 -10.32
CA GLY A 109 -1.27 5.79 -10.68
C GLY A 109 -0.67 4.82 -9.65
N LEU A 110 -1.43 4.43 -8.63
CA LEU A 110 -0.93 3.60 -7.54
C LEU A 110 -1.09 2.11 -7.87
N VAL A 111 -0.12 1.31 -7.43
CA VAL A 111 -0.31 -0.14 -7.30
C VAL A 111 -1.27 -0.41 -6.14
N VAL A 112 -2.17 -1.39 -6.29
CA VAL A 112 -3.13 -1.76 -5.25
C VAL A 112 -2.89 -3.19 -4.77
N LEU A 113 -2.67 -3.34 -3.47
CA LEU A 113 -2.58 -4.62 -2.77
C LEU A 113 -3.87 -4.81 -1.95
N MET A 114 -4.84 -5.57 -2.47
CA MET A 114 -6.09 -5.85 -1.75
C MET A 114 -5.96 -7.12 -0.92
N ARG A 115 -6.17 -7.01 0.40
CA ARG A 115 -6.29 -8.16 1.29
C ARG A 115 -7.73 -8.69 1.26
N VAL A 116 -7.87 -9.95 0.88
CA VAL A 116 -9.16 -10.64 0.76
C VAL A 116 -9.23 -11.85 1.70
N GLY A 117 -10.42 -12.20 2.15
CA GLY A 117 -10.70 -13.36 2.99
C GLY A 117 -11.16 -14.60 2.21
N CYS A 118 -11.60 -14.44 0.97
CA CYS A 118 -12.11 -15.53 0.14
C CYS A 118 -11.88 -15.31 -1.37
N ALA A 119 -12.12 -16.35 -2.16
CA ALA A 119 -11.93 -16.32 -3.62
C ALA A 119 -12.94 -15.41 -4.36
N GLU A 120 -14.12 -15.20 -3.80
CA GLU A 120 -15.12 -14.28 -4.37
C GLU A 120 -14.66 -12.83 -4.27
N GLU A 121 -14.18 -12.41 -3.09
CA GLU A 121 -13.57 -11.10 -2.89
C GLU A 121 -12.34 -10.91 -3.78
N ALA A 122 -11.50 -11.95 -3.95
CA ALA A 122 -10.34 -11.91 -4.84
C ALA A 122 -10.73 -11.57 -6.29
N ARG A 123 -11.79 -12.21 -6.80
CA ARG A 123 -12.32 -11.96 -8.16
C ARG A 123 -12.89 -10.55 -8.25
N SER A 124 -13.74 -10.17 -7.30
CA SER A 124 -14.31 -8.82 -7.26
C SER A 124 -13.24 -7.72 -7.24
N ALA A 125 -12.16 -7.91 -6.50
CA ALA A 125 -11.05 -6.95 -6.46
C ALA A 125 -10.25 -6.90 -7.77
N ALA A 126 -10.06 -8.04 -8.44
CA ALA A 126 -9.41 -8.11 -9.74
C ALA A 126 -10.25 -7.44 -10.85
N ASP A 127 -11.56 -7.63 -10.81
CA ASP A 127 -12.53 -7.10 -11.80
C ASP A 127 -12.89 -5.62 -11.56
N ALA A 128 -12.49 -5.03 -10.43
CA ALA A 128 -12.76 -3.63 -10.07
C ALA A 128 -12.08 -2.60 -10.99
N VAL A 129 -11.38 -3.06 -12.02
CA VAL A 129 -10.62 -2.26 -12.98
C VAL A 129 -11.04 -2.73 -14.37
N PRO A 130 -11.58 -1.86 -15.24
CA PRO A 130 -11.74 -2.23 -16.63
C PRO A 130 -10.35 -2.49 -17.23
N MET A 131 -10.24 -3.60 -17.97
CA MET A 131 -9.04 -4.00 -18.72
C MET A 131 -8.54 -2.88 -19.64
#